data_AF-A0A218P8T7-F1
#
_entry.id   AF-A0A218P8T7-F1
#
_cell.length_a   1.000
_cell.length_b   1.000
_cell.length_c   1.000
_cell.angle_alpha   90.00
_cell.angle_beta   90.00
_cell.angle_gamma   90.00
#
_symmetry.space_group_name_H-M   'P 1'
#
loop_
_entity.id
_entity.type
_entity.pdbx_description
1 polymer ?
#
loop_
_entity_poly.entity_id
_entity_poly.type
_entity_poly.pdbx_seq_one_letter_code
_entity_poly.pdbx_strand_id
1 'polypeptide(L)'
;MDILFDFEPETVRDEEDLEKQLYQYLKARLGSRVTRQYPAGDQKIDIAVDGRVGIEIKIAESRSKLQRLAGQVLDYVEYFDEVIAVILDVGANVDIDNYIKKLRQLGAEVVVLEGDIKRKGRSREIIIKDARRKIIIR
;
A
#
# COMPACT_ATOMS: atom_id res chain seq x y z
N MET A 1 -9.69 -12.21 0.87
CA MET A 1 -10.33 -11.75 -0.41
C MET A 1 -9.45 -11.96 -1.66
N ASP A 2 -9.77 -12.92 -2.54
CA ASP A 2 -8.87 -13.37 -3.63
C ASP A 2 -8.50 -12.32 -4.69
N ILE A 3 -9.43 -11.40 -5.01
CA ILE A 3 -9.21 -10.39 -6.06
C ILE A 3 -8.04 -9.44 -5.78
N LEU A 4 -7.54 -9.38 -4.54
CA LEU A 4 -6.37 -8.57 -4.17
C LEU A 4 -5.06 -9.16 -4.70
N PHE A 5 -4.97 -10.48 -4.89
CA PHE A 5 -3.77 -11.12 -5.43
C PHE A 5 -3.58 -10.85 -6.93
N ASP A 6 -4.66 -10.46 -7.62
CA ASP A 6 -4.64 -10.08 -9.04
C ASP A 6 -4.37 -8.57 -9.25
N PHE A 7 -4.24 -7.81 -8.17
CA PHE A 7 -3.98 -6.37 -8.26
C PHE A 7 -2.48 -6.10 -8.41
N GLU A 8 -2.10 -5.61 -9.59
CA GLU A 8 -0.75 -5.13 -9.88
C GLU A 8 -0.74 -3.60 -9.85
N PRO A 9 -0.15 -2.94 -8.85
CA PRO A 9 -0.08 -1.49 -8.80
C PRO A 9 0.91 -0.94 -9.83
N GLU A 10 0.52 0.14 -10.50
CA GLU A 10 1.45 0.98 -11.25
C GLU A 10 2.41 1.69 -10.27
N THR A 11 3.56 2.19 -10.77
CA THR A 11 4.53 2.91 -9.92
C THR A 11 3.84 4.02 -9.10
N VAL A 12 3.93 3.92 -7.78
CA VAL A 12 3.27 4.84 -6.84
C VAL A 12 4.22 5.93 -6.34
N ARG A 13 3.68 7.08 -5.91
CA ARG A 13 4.46 8.14 -5.26
C ARG A 13 4.46 8.03 -3.73
N ASP A 14 3.35 7.60 -3.17
CA ASP A 14 3.06 7.57 -1.74
C ASP A 14 1.90 6.58 -1.46
N GLU A 15 1.57 6.41 -0.18
CA GLU A 15 0.51 5.51 0.29
C GLU A 15 -0.88 5.94 -0.23
N GLU A 16 -1.14 7.25 -0.39
CA GLU A 16 -2.42 7.76 -0.91
C GLU A 16 -2.59 7.41 -2.40
N ASP A 17 -1.51 7.45 -3.19
CA ASP A 17 -1.50 7.03 -4.60
C ASP A 17 -1.82 5.53 -4.72
N LEU A 18 -1.20 4.69 -3.88
CA LEU A 18 -1.46 3.26 -3.82
C LEU A 18 -2.92 2.97 -3.41
N GLU A 19 -3.41 3.65 -2.37
CA GLU A 19 -4.80 3.56 -1.92
C GLU A 19 -5.78 3.92 -3.04
N LYS A 20 -5.53 5.01 -3.77
CA LYS A 20 -6.37 5.41 -4.91
C LYS A 20 -6.40 4.34 -6.00
N GLN A 21 -5.25 3.78 -6.37
CA GLN A 21 -5.19 2.72 -7.37
C GLN A 21 -5.97 1.48 -6.93
N LEU A 22 -5.73 1.00 -5.71
CA LEU A 22 -6.44 -0.17 -5.18
C LEU A 22 -7.95 0.10 -5.09
N TYR A 23 -8.34 1.29 -4.62
CA TYR A 23 -9.74 1.69 -4.60
C TYR A 23 -10.38 1.62 -5.98
N GLN A 24 -9.75 2.18 -7.03
CA GLN A 24 -10.34 2.15 -8.37
C GLN A 24 -10.45 0.71 -8.89
N TYR A 25 -9.42 -0.11 -8.66
CA TYR A 25 -9.41 -1.52 -9.02
C TYR A 25 -10.58 -2.29 -8.37
N LEU A 26 -10.78 -2.10 -7.07
CA LEU A 26 -11.87 -2.72 -6.31
C LEU A 26 -13.23 -2.13 -6.71
N LYS A 27 -13.32 -0.82 -6.93
CA LYS A 27 -14.55 -0.13 -7.32
C LYS A 27 -15.07 -0.63 -8.66
N ALA A 28 -14.18 -0.87 -9.62
CA ALA A 28 -14.55 -1.43 -10.92
C ALA A 28 -15.13 -2.85 -10.83
N ARG A 29 -14.75 -3.64 -9.81
CA ARG A 29 -15.18 -5.04 -9.63
C ARG A 29 -16.36 -5.21 -8.69
N LEU A 30 -16.42 -4.40 -7.64
CA LEU A 30 -17.38 -4.54 -6.53
C LEU A 30 -18.39 -3.38 -6.45
N GLY A 31 -18.22 -2.33 -7.25
CA GLY A 31 -19.19 -1.26 -7.39
C GLY A 31 -19.39 -0.43 -6.12
N SER A 32 -20.64 -0.07 -5.81
CA SER A 32 -21.00 0.81 -4.69
C SER A 32 -20.54 0.32 -3.32
N ARG A 33 -20.25 -0.97 -3.17
CA ARG A 33 -19.83 -1.65 -1.93
C ARG A 33 -18.51 -1.14 -1.36
N VAL A 34 -17.64 -0.58 -2.21
CA VAL A 34 -16.30 -0.09 -1.83
C VAL A 34 -16.35 1.39 -1.44
N THR A 35 -15.87 1.69 -0.23
CA THR A 35 -15.78 3.04 0.35
C THR A 35 -14.36 3.32 0.82
N ARG A 36 -13.81 4.50 0.51
CA ARG A 36 -12.49 4.93 1.04
C ARG A 36 -12.66 5.65 2.36
N GLN A 37 -11.61 5.62 3.18
CA GLN A 37 -11.49 6.41 4.41
C GLN A 37 -12.71 6.20 5.31
N TYR A 38 -13.08 4.94 5.50
CA TYR A 38 -14.31 4.54 6.18
C TYR A 38 -14.14 4.70 7.70
N PRO A 39 -15.09 5.35 8.41
CA PRO A 39 -14.97 5.56 9.85
C PRO A 39 -14.91 4.25 10.65
N ALA A 40 -13.97 4.16 11.58
CA ALA A 40 -13.83 3.05 12.53
C ALA A 40 -13.39 3.62 13.89
N GLY A 41 -14.36 3.79 14.80
CA GLY A 41 -14.15 4.56 16.03
C GLY A 41 -13.75 6.01 15.74
N ASP A 42 -12.66 6.47 16.35
CA ASP A 42 -12.08 7.80 16.14
C ASP A 42 -11.09 7.87 14.96
N GLN A 43 -10.90 6.74 14.26
CA GLN A 43 -9.97 6.61 13.13
C GLN A 43 -10.73 6.31 11.82
N LYS A 44 -9.98 6.19 10.73
CA LYS A 44 -10.52 5.82 9.42
C LYS A 44 -9.62 4.77 8.79
N ILE A 45 -10.22 3.63 8.44
CA ILE A 45 -9.53 2.61 7.65
C ILE A 45 -9.49 3.04 6.19
N ASP A 46 -8.40 2.70 5.50
CA ASP A 46 -8.16 3.18 4.12
C ASP A 46 -9.28 2.81 3.17
N ILE A 47 -9.72 1.55 3.17
CA ILE A 47 -10.83 1.07 2.34
C ILE A 47 -11.70 0.11 3.15
N ALA A 48 -13.03 0.22 2.99
CA ALA A 48 -13.98 -0.76 3.49
C ALA A 48 -14.84 -1.33 2.35
N VAL A 49 -15.14 -2.63 2.43
CA VAL A 49 -16.09 -3.32 1.56
C VAL A 49 -17.32 -3.71 2.38
N ASP A 50 -18.48 -3.20 1.99
CA ASP A 50 -19.78 -3.35 2.69
C ASP A 50 -19.75 -2.93 4.17
N GLY A 51 -18.76 -2.16 4.60
CA GLY A 51 -18.55 -1.83 6.01
C GLY A 51 -18.21 -3.05 6.89
N ARG A 52 -17.84 -4.19 6.31
CA ARG A 52 -17.54 -5.45 7.01
C ARG A 52 -16.09 -5.88 6.88
N VAL A 53 -15.52 -5.70 5.69
CA VAL A 53 -14.09 -5.99 5.44
C VAL A 53 -13.34 -4.68 5.42
N GLY A 54 -12.38 -4.54 6.33
CA GLY A 54 -11.46 -3.43 6.42
C GLY A 54 -10.15 -3.74 5.68
N ILE A 55 -9.63 -2.80 4.90
CA ILE A 55 -8.35 -2.93 4.20
C ILE A 55 -7.47 -1.75 4.61
N GLU A 56 -6.32 -2.03 5.22
CA GLU A 56 -5.32 -1.04 5.61
C GLU A 56 -4.05 -1.22 4.77
N ILE A 57 -3.51 -0.13 4.25
CA ILE A 57 -2.46 -0.16 3.23
C ILE A 57 -1.16 0.42 3.79
N LYS A 58 -0.03 -0.23 3.50
CA LYS A 58 1.30 0.31 3.85
C LYS A 58 2.34 0.06 2.80
N ILE A 59 3.21 1.05 2.59
CA ILE A 59 4.44 0.84 1.82
C ILE A 59 5.56 0.48 2.81
N ALA A 60 6.24 -0.63 2.56
CA ALA A 60 7.26 -1.19 3.43
C ALA A 60 8.61 -0.44 3.37
N GLU A 61 8.63 0.88 3.52
CA GLU A 61 9.87 1.69 3.43
C GLU A 61 10.67 1.73 4.74
N SER A 62 10.01 1.49 5.88
CA SER A 62 10.65 1.56 7.20
C SER A 62 9.99 0.66 8.22
N ARG A 63 10.76 0.23 9.22
CA ARG A 63 10.23 -0.52 10.38
C ARG A 63 9.15 0.27 11.14
N SER A 64 9.28 1.59 11.23
CA SER A 64 8.29 2.43 11.90
C SER A 64 6.95 2.47 11.17
N LYS A 65 6.94 2.37 9.83
CA LYS A 65 5.70 2.23 9.05
C LYS A 65 5.01 0.90 9.32
N LEU A 66 5.76 -0.22 9.30
CA LEU A 66 5.20 -1.55 9.58
C LEU A 66 4.74 -1.71 11.03
N GLN A 67 5.43 -1.09 11.99
CA GLN A 67 4.97 -1.06 13.38
C GLN A 67 3.67 -0.27 13.55
N ARG A 68 3.51 0.85 12.82
CA ARG A 68 2.23 1.60 12.81
C ARG A 68 1.10 0.78 12.21
N LEU A 69 1.35 0.08 11.10
CA LEU A 69 0.37 -0.84 10.51
C LEU A 69 -0.09 -1.90 11.52
N ALA A 70 0.82 -2.48 12.29
CA ALA A 70 0.45 -3.45 13.32
C ALA A 70 -0.42 -2.84 14.44
N GLY A 71 -0.19 -1.58 14.82
CA GLY A 71 -1.05 -0.87 15.78
C GLY A 71 -2.44 -0.62 15.20
N GLN A 72 -2.52 -0.14 13.97
CA GLN A 72 -3.79 0.12 13.28
C GLN A 72 -4.60 -1.18 13.09
N VAL A 73 -3.94 -2.29 12.73
CA VAL A 73 -4.61 -3.60 12.62
C VAL A 73 -5.16 -4.05 13.98
N LEU A 74 -4.39 -3.92 15.07
CA LEU A 74 -4.88 -4.25 16.40
C LEU A 74 -6.16 -3.47 16.75
N ASP A 75 -6.24 -2.20 16.37
CA ASP A 75 -7.43 -1.39 16.60
C ASP A 75 -8.60 -1.83 15.68
N TYR A 76 -8.34 -2.05 14.39
CA TYR A 76 -9.40 -2.28 13.41
C TYR A 76 -10.06 -3.66 13.49
N VAL A 77 -9.39 -4.68 14.01
CA VAL A 77 -10.01 -6.01 14.20
C VAL A 77 -11.17 -5.99 15.19
N GLU A 78 -11.31 -4.93 16.00
CA GLU A 78 -12.47 -4.74 16.89
C GLU A 78 -13.72 -4.22 16.14
N TYR A 79 -13.58 -3.66 14.94
CA TYR A 79 -14.64 -2.97 14.20
C TYR A 79 -15.14 -3.72 12.95
N PHE A 80 -14.34 -4.66 12.42
CA PHE A 80 -14.59 -5.33 11.16
C PHE A 80 -14.64 -6.84 11.35
N ASP A 81 -15.46 -7.52 10.52
CA ASP A 81 -15.53 -8.98 10.47
C ASP A 81 -14.20 -9.57 9.97
N GLU A 82 -13.51 -8.84 9.09
CA GLU A 82 -12.22 -9.20 8.50
C GLU A 82 -11.38 -7.94 8.31
N VAL A 83 -10.09 -8.01 8.65
CA VAL A 83 -9.10 -6.96 8.35
C VAL A 83 -8.04 -7.54 7.44
N ILE A 84 -7.76 -6.86 6.34
CA ILE A 84 -6.70 -7.21 5.39
C ILE A 84 -5.63 -6.12 5.43
N ALA A 85 -4.42 -6.51 5.79
CA ALA A 85 -3.24 -5.66 5.65
C ALA A 85 -2.64 -5.85 4.26
N VAL A 86 -2.64 -4.78 3.45
CA VAL A 86 -1.98 -4.76 2.14
C VAL A 86 -0.62 -4.07 2.29
N ILE A 87 0.46 -4.82 2.07
CA ILE A 87 1.82 -4.31 2.14
C ILE A 87 2.40 -4.26 0.73
N LEU A 88 2.85 -3.07 0.30
CA LEU A 88 3.70 -2.93 -0.87
C LEU A 88 5.17 -3.08 -0.45
N ASP A 89 5.78 -4.19 -0.86
CA ASP A 89 7.22 -4.39 -0.76
C ASP A 89 7.95 -3.64 -1.88
N VAL A 90 8.90 -2.81 -1.48
CA VAL A 90 9.68 -1.91 -2.34
C VAL A 90 11.17 -2.21 -2.27
N GLY A 91 11.52 -3.40 -1.76
CA GLY A 91 12.90 -3.88 -1.61
C GLY A 91 13.68 -3.18 -0.50
N ALA A 92 13.01 -2.54 0.46
CA ALA A 92 13.69 -1.95 1.61
C ALA A 92 14.10 -3.05 2.60
N ASN A 93 15.23 -2.87 3.28
CA ASN A 93 15.68 -3.80 4.32
C ASN A 93 14.88 -3.57 5.63
N VAL A 94 13.62 -3.99 5.60
CA VAL A 94 12.71 -4.04 6.73
C VAL A 94 12.28 -5.49 6.89
N ASP A 95 12.18 -5.94 8.13
CA ASP A 95 11.94 -7.34 8.49
C ASP A 95 10.48 -7.74 8.23
N ILE A 96 10.09 -7.74 6.95
CA ILE A 96 8.71 -7.85 6.47
C ILE A 96 8.10 -9.17 6.92
N ASP A 97 8.86 -10.27 6.89
CA ASP A 97 8.43 -11.60 7.30
C ASP A 97 7.98 -11.64 8.77
N ASN A 98 8.70 -10.98 9.67
CA ASN A 98 8.30 -10.91 11.06
C ASN A 98 7.05 -10.04 11.26
N TYR A 99 6.88 -8.97 10.46
CA TYR A 99 5.65 -8.19 10.49
C TYR A 99 4.45 -8.95 9.91
N ILE A 100 4.62 -9.73 8.84
CA ILE A 100 3.57 -10.60 8.29
C ILE A 100 3.08 -11.58 9.36
N LYS A 101 4.00 -12.24 10.06
CA LYS A 101 3.66 -13.15 11.17
C LYS A 101 2.90 -12.42 12.28
N LYS A 102 3.37 -11.23 12.67
CA LYS A 102 2.74 -10.40 13.70
C LYS A 102 1.33 -9.97 13.31
N LEU A 103 1.12 -9.50 12.08
CA LEU A 103 -0.19 -9.07 11.59
C LEU A 103 -1.20 -10.22 11.57
N ARG A 104 -0.77 -11.41 11.13
CA ARG A 104 -1.59 -12.63 11.19
C ARG A 104 -1.96 -13.02 12.62
N GLN A 105 -1.01 -12.91 13.56
CA GLN A 105 -1.28 -13.16 14.98
C GLN A 105 -2.28 -12.15 15.58
N LEU A 106 -2.34 -10.94 15.05
CA LEU A 106 -3.32 -9.92 15.43
C LEU A 106 -4.70 -10.15 14.80
N GLY A 107 -4.85 -11.14 13.91
CA GLY A 107 -6.13 -11.49 13.29
C GLY A 107 -6.35 -10.93 11.88
N ALA A 108 -5.34 -10.31 11.27
CA ALA A 108 -5.45 -9.84 9.89
C ALA A 108 -5.04 -10.89 8.85
N GLU A 109 -5.76 -10.92 7.73
CA GLU A 109 -5.20 -11.44 6.48
C GLU A 109 -4.09 -10.50 5.99
N VAL A 110 -3.10 -11.04 5.28
CA VAL A 110 -1.98 -10.25 4.77
C VAL A 110 -1.77 -10.54 3.29
N VAL A 111 -1.82 -9.47 2.49
CA VAL A 111 -1.49 -9.48 1.06
C VAL A 111 -0.22 -8.68 0.89
N VAL A 112 0.79 -9.29 0.26
CA VAL A 112 2.04 -8.61 -0.09
C VAL A 112 2.06 -8.43 -1.61
N LEU A 113 2.24 -7.18 -2.02
CA LEU A 113 2.41 -6.78 -3.41
C LEU A 113 3.86 -6.37 -3.61
N GLU A 114 4.43 -6.67 -4.77
CA GLU A 114 5.74 -6.15 -5.16
C GLU A 114 5.56 -4.89 -6.02
N GLY A 115 6.39 -3.87 -5.82
CA GLY A 115 6.38 -2.70 -6.70
C GLY A 115 7.42 -1.64 -6.38
N ASP A 116 7.38 -0.55 -7.14
CA ASP A 116 8.36 0.54 -7.06
C ASP A 116 7.71 1.87 -6.63
N ILE A 117 8.48 2.67 -5.90
CA ILE A 117 8.12 4.06 -5.56
C ILE A 117 8.86 5.03 -6.46
N LYS A 118 8.14 6.00 -7.02
CA LYS A 118 8.72 7.14 -7.74
C LYS A 118 9.48 8.05 -6.77
N ARG A 119 10.77 7.78 -6.56
CA ARG A 119 11.65 8.66 -5.77
C ARG A 119 11.76 10.04 -6.44
N LYS A 120 11.14 11.07 -5.85
CA LYS A 120 11.40 12.48 -6.21
C LYS A 120 12.89 12.76 -5.93
N GLY A 121 13.71 12.94 -6.97
CA GLY A 121 15.03 13.59 -6.81
C GLY A 121 16.28 12.88 -7.30
N ARG A 122 16.22 11.76 -8.04
CA ARG A 122 17.35 11.44 -8.95
C ARG A 122 17.03 12.03 -10.31
N SER A 123 17.59 13.20 -10.61
CA SER A 123 17.74 13.68 -11.99
C SER A 123 18.30 12.50 -12.79
N ARG A 124 17.49 11.93 -13.68
CA ARG A 124 18.05 11.09 -14.74
C ARG A 124 18.92 12.07 -15.53
N GLU A 125 20.25 11.91 -15.47
CA GLU A 125 21.09 12.47 -16.52
C GLU A 125 20.52 11.91 -17.83
N ILE A 126 19.81 12.75 -18.57
CA ILE A 126 19.40 12.42 -19.92
C ILE A 126 20.69 12.50 -20.73
N ILE A 127 21.41 11.39 -20.83
CA ILE A 127 22.50 11.26 -21.79
C ILE A 127 21.84 11.18 -23.17
N ILE A 128 21.56 12.33 -23.76
CA ILE A 128 21.26 12.43 -25.18
C ILE A 128 22.58 12.11 -25.90
N LYS A 129 22.73 10.88 -26.39
CA LYS A 129 23.78 10.55 -27.36
C LYS A 129 23.41 11.19 -28.69
N ASP A 130 23.60 12.50 -28.80
CA ASP A 130 23.71 13.14 -30.12
C ASP A 130 25.20 13.22 -30.50
N ALA A 131 25.50 12.77 -31.70
CA ALA A 131 26.84 12.63 -32.23
C ALA A 131 27.40 14.01 -32.59
N ARG A 132 27.82 14.77 -31.56
CA ARG A 132 28.87 15.80 -31.51
C ARG A 132 28.53 16.82 -30.40
N ARG A 133 29.37 16.83 -29.35
CA ARG A 133 29.43 17.74 -28.17
C ARG A 133 28.58 17.33 -26.96
N LYS A 134 29.28 16.90 -25.90
CA LYS A 134 28.77 16.88 -24.52
C LYS A 134 28.57 18.33 -24.06
N ILE A 135 27.34 18.72 -23.75
CA ILE A 135 27.04 19.92 -22.97
C ILE A 135 26.54 19.45 -21.61
N ILE A 136 27.24 19.84 -20.53
CA ILE A 136 26.79 19.66 -19.16
C ILE A 136 26.11 20.97 -18.75
N ILE A 137 24.80 20.93 -18.50
CA ILE A 137 24.08 22.08 -17.92
C ILE A 137 23.96 21.81 -16.43
N ARG A 138 24.51 22.73 -15.61
CA ARG A 138 24.38 22.73 -14.15
C ARG A 138 23.08 23.43 -13.74
#